data_AF-A0AAD7X3P6-F1
#
_entry.id   AF-A0AAD7X3P6-F1
#
_cell.length_a   1.000
_cell.length_b   1.000
_cell.length_c   1.000
_cell.angle_alpha   90.00
_cell.angle_beta   90.00
_cell.angle_gamma   90.00
#
_symmetry.space_group_name_H-M   'P 1'
#
loop_
_entity.id
_entity.type
_entity.pdbx_description
1 polymer ?
#
loop_
_entity_poly.entity_id
_entity_poly.type
_entity_poly.pdbx_seq_one_letter_code
_entity_poly.pdbx_strand_id
1 'polypeptide(L)'
;MPAGTDASHNSKHSAVNTAQTRLAKLPPGTDASPALLQQISTVTPVKIPKGLPEWMNDALECFNGLDTKNRYARWPRLLELWIDFEKAAGFTGNKARLTCNHRPEEIKHWISRGRRYDRLPIVKSLGHYATAWKKWWATMQPQCRQPEGAAQWPLLLVAPENPSEWNIIRINGSNGLFIIIVSLAIWLQAADAELDVLKDLTEAIEDAHWVLGALTPSRAGSKRAAPSEPERSNKKTRSSKRTAAAAAGK
;
A
#
# COMPACT_ATOMS: atom_id res chain seq x y z
N MET A 1 37.98 -19.18 -65.04
CA MET A 1 37.77 -18.15 -66.09
C MET A 1 36.29 -18.11 -66.40
N PRO A 2 35.68 -16.93 -66.49
CA PRO A 2 35.08 -16.22 -65.34
C PRO A 2 33.65 -15.73 -65.70
N ALA A 3 32.83 -15.16 -64.82
CA ALA A 3 32.88 -13.81 -64.26
C ALA A 3 31.64 -13.65 -63.36
N GLY A 4 31.57 -12.81 -62.33
CA GLY A 4 32.47 -11.79 -61.82
C GLY A 4 31.69 -10.98 -60.76
N THR A 5 32.45 -10.17 -60.01
CA THR A 5 32.03 -8.94 -59.28
C THR A 5 31.02 -9.06 -58.14
N ASP A 6 31.09 -8.32 -57.04
CA ASP A 6 32.11 -7.55 -56.32
C ASP A 6 31.37 -6.95 -55.09
N ALA A 7 32.13 -6.47 -54.11
CA ALA A 7 31.76 -5.51 -53.06
C ALA A 7 30.66 -5.92 -52.02
N SER A 8 30.94 -6.10 -50.72
CA SER A 8 31.60 -5.23 -49.73
C SER A 8 30.67 -4.18 -49.07
N HIS A 9 30.83 -4.06 -47.74
CA HIS A 9 30.37 -3.05 -46.79
C HIS A 9 28.98 -3.15 -46.12
N ASN A 10 28.99 -3.74 -44.91
CA ASN A 10 28.80 -3.05 -43.62
C ASN A 10 27.71 -1.95 -43.52
N SER A 11 26.69 -2.14 -42.67
CA SER A 11 26.42 -1.17 -41.60
C SER A 11 25.40 -1.70 -40.57
N LYS A 12 25.80 -1.60 -39.30
CA LYS A 12 24.96 -1.65 -38.11
C LYS A 12 23.97 -0.46 -38.12
N HIS A 13 22.98 -0.54 -37.22
CA HIS A 13 21.96 0.47 -36.85
C HIS A 13 20.64 0.45 -37.62
N SER A 14 19.63 -0.27 -37.11
CA SER A 14 18.23 0.16 -37.25
C SER A 14 17.32 -0.59 -36.26
N ALA A 15 17.18 -0.05 -35.05
CA ALA A 15 16.14 -0.46 -34.09
C ALA A 15 15.67 0.74 -33.24
N VAL A 16 15.67 1.95 -33.81
CA VAL A 16 15.26 3.19 -33.12
C VAL A 16 14.00 3.82 -33.73
N ASN A 17 13.50 3.35 -34.87
CA ASN A 17 12.40 4.01 -35.59
C ASN A 17 11.12 3.17 -35.72
N THR A 18 10.48 2.82 -34.60
CA THR A 18 9.12 2.23 -34.66
C THR A 18 8.11 2.87 -33.68
N ALA A 19 8.55 3.82 -32.84
CA ALA A 19 7.64 4.57 -31.96
C ALA A 19 7.15 5.91 -32.55
N GLN A 20 7.61 6.30 -33.75
CA GLN A 20 7.30 7.61 -34.35
C GLN A 20 6.22 7.57 -35.45
N THR A 21 5.58 6.42 -35.71
CA THR A 21 4.65 6.25 -36.84
C THR A 21 3.20 5.96 -36.43
N ARG A 22 2.75 6.42 -35.26
CA ARG A 22 1.31 6.43 -34.92
C ARG A 22 0.83 7.75 -34.31
N LEU A 23 1.35 8.86 -34.83
CA LEU A 23 0.78 10.20 -34.59
C LEU A 23 0.64 10.97 -35.91
N ALA A 24 -0.08 10.41 -36.88
CA ALA A 24 -0.45 11.10 -38.11
C ALA A 24 -1.80 10.58 -38.63
N LYS A 25 -2.87 10.81 -37.86
CA LYS A 25 -4.25 10.86 -38.38
C LYS A 25 -5.21 11.36 -37.30
N LEU A 26 -5.27 12.68 -37.15
CA LEU A 26 -6.42 13.41 -36.60
C LEU A 26 -6.61 14.67 -37.47
N PRO A 27 -7.85 15.09 -37.77
CA PRO A 27 -8.15 16.15 -38.72
C PRO A 27 -7.69 17.52 -38.19
N PRO A 28 -7.32 18.46 -39.08
CA PRO A 28 -6.80 19.75 -38.68
C PRO A 28 -7.96 20.68 -38.25
N GLY A 29 -7.91 21.20 -37.03
CA GLY A 29 -8.82 22.28 -36.60
C GLY A 29 -9.50 22.12 -35.24
N THR A 30 -8.96 21.35 -34.30
CA THR A 30 -9.38 21.45 -32.90
C THR A 30 -8.17 21.79 -32.06
N ASP A 31 -8.09 23.05 -31.62
CA ASP A 31 -7.16 23.50 -30.59
C ASP A 31 -7.41 22.67 -29.33
N ALA A 32 -6.65 21.59 -29.18
CA ALA A 32 -6.48 20.95 -27.89
C ALA A 32 -5.73 21.95 -27.01
N SER A 33 -6.48 22.64 -26.14
CA SER A 33 -5.95 23.62 -25.20
C SER A 33 -4.70 23.07 -24.49
N PRO A 34 -3.61 23.86 -24.34
CA PRO A 34 -2.39 23.46 -23.62
C PRO A 34 -2.67 22.93 -22.20
N ALA A 35 -3.82 23.29 -21.63
CA ALA A 35 -4.31 22.80 -20.35
C ALA A 35 -4.54 21.27 -20.30
N LEU A 36 -4.85 20.62 -21.43
CA LEU A 36 -5.10 19.17 -21.46
C LEU A 36 -3.80 18.35 -21.47
N LEU A 37 -2.70 18.92 -22.00
CA LEU A 37 -1.36 18.30 -21.94
C LEU A 37 -0.65 18.54 -20.60
N GLN A 38 -1.22 19.39 -19.73
CA GLN A 38 -0.70 19.68 -18.39
C GLN A 38 -1.41 18.88 -17.27
N GLN A 39 -2.25 17.91 -17.62
CA GLN A 39 -2.86 16.97 -16.67
C GLN A 39 -2.05 15.68 -16.48
N ILE A 40 -0.87 15.57 -17.11
CA ILE A 40 0.12 14.56 -16.74
C ILE A 40 0.68 15.00 -15.38
N SER A 41 -0.02 14.58 -14.33
CA SER A 41 0.28 14.93 -12.94
C SER A 41 1.73 14.60 -12.66
N THR A 42 2.55 15.62 -12.44
CA THR A 42 3.87 15.47 -11.86
C THR A 42 3.71 14.77 -10.51
N VAL A 43 4.20 13.53 -10.39
CA VAL A 43 4.23 12.81 -9.13
C VAL A 43 5.13 13.62 -8.19
N THR A 44 4.52 14.36 -7.28
CA THR A 44 5.27 15.23 -6.36
C THR A 44 5.78 14.37 -5.21
N PRO A 45 7.07 14.47 -4.84
CA PRO A 45 7.60 13.78 -3.67
C PRO A 45 6.80 14.12 -2.41
N VAL A 46 6.64 13.15 -1.52
CA VAL A 46 5.94 13.38 -0.24
C VAL A 46 6.81 14.26 0.65
N LYS A 47 6.21 15.33 1.18
CA LYS A 47 6.86 16.19 2.16
C LYS A 47 7.04 15.43 3.47
N ILE A 48 8.27 15.24 3.92
CA ILE A 48 8.60 14.57 5.18
C ILE A 48 8.27 15.51 6.35
N PRO A 49 7.28 15.19 7.21
CA PRO A 49 6.96 16.01 8.37
C PRO A 49 8.07 15.99 9.43
N LYS A 50 8.21 17.08 10.18
CA LYS A 50 9.10 17.12 11.35
C LYS A 50 8.55 16.24 12.49
N GLY A 51 9.45 15.62 13.24
CA GLY A 51 9.10 14.82 14.43
C GLY A 51 8.68 13.38 14.16
N LEU A 52 8.91 12.87 12.94
CA LEU A 52 8.78 11.44 12.65
C LEU A 52 9.93 10.65 13.30
N PRO A 53 9.68 9.38 13.71
CA PRO A 53 10.74 8.46 14.08
C PRO A 53 11.79 8.32 12.96
N GLU A 54 13.06 8.14 13.33
CA GLU A 54 14.20 8.00 12.42
C GLU A 54 13.94 6.98 11.30
N TRP A 55 13.48 5.77 11.67
CA TRP A 55 13.19 4.70 10.72
C TRP A 55 12.13 5.05 9.66
N MET A 56 11.21 5.99 9.95
CA MET A 56 10.24 6.48 8.96
C MET A 56 10.85 7.55 8.06
N ASN A 57 11.72 8.43 8.59
CA ASN A 57 12.43 9.41 7.77
C ASN A 57 13.30 8.69 6.73
N ASP A 58 14.13 7.73 7.17
CA ASP A 58 15.00 6.93 6.28
C ASP A 58 14.19 6.21 5.19
N ALA A 59 13.05 5.64 5.58
CA ALA A 59 12.14 4.98 4.66
C ALA A 59 11.53 5.95 3.63
N LEU A 60 11.05 7.12 4.07
CA LEU A 60 10.45 8.12 3.17
C LEU A 60 11.48 8.72 2.22
N GLU A 61 12.72 8.94 2.67
CA GLU A 61 13.82 9.35 1.81
C GLU A 61 14.11 8.30 0.73
N CYS A 62 14.17 7.02 1.12
CA CYS A 62 14.31 5.90 0.18
C CYS A 62 13.15 5.87 -0.83
N PHE A 63 11.89 5.97 -0.38
CA PHE A 63 10.71 5.89 -1.24
C PHE A 63 10.56 7.08 -2.18
N ASN A 64 10.93 8.29 -1.75
CA ASN A 64 10.93 9.49 -2.60
C ASN A 64 12.03 9.43 -3.66
N GLY A 65 13.13 8.70 -3.40
CA GLY A 65 14.23 8.51 -4.35
C GLY A 65 13.94 7.47 -5.45
N LEU A 66 12.82 6.74 -5.38
CA LEU A 66 12.46 5.77 -6.41
C LEU A 66 12.06 6.47 -7.71
N ASP A 67 12.65 6.06 -8.83
CA ASP A 67 12.23 6.49 -10.16
C ASP A 67 10.89 5.83 -10.53
N THR A 68 9.80 6.48 -10.14
CA THR A 68 8.43 6.02 -10.44
C THR A 68 8.01 6.31 -11.89
N LYS A 69 8.86 6.94 -12.72
CA LYS A 69 8.58 7.35 -14.11
C LYS A 69 7.20 8.00 -14.33
N ASN A 70 6.67 8.71 -13.33
CA ASN A 70 5.30 9.25 -13.30
C ASN A 70 4.18 8.20 -13.55
N ARG A 71 4.45 6.90 -13.46
CA ARG A 71 3.48 5.84 -13.80
C ARG A 71 2.52 5.52 -12.66
N TYR A 72 2.84 5.93 -11.44
CA TYR A 72 2.11 5.53 -10.23
C TYR A 72 1.68 6.74 -9.41
N ALA A 73 0.71 7.51 -9.91
CA ALA A 73 0.20 8.72 -9.24
C ALA A 73 -0.33 8.47 -7.81
N ARG A 74 -0.69 7.22 -7.49
CA ARG A 74 -1.16 6.83 -6.16
C ARG A 74 -0.05 6.60 -5.14
N TRP A 75 1.19 6.41 -5.58
CA TRP A 75 2.31 6.10 -4.68
C TRP A 75 2.53 7.20 -3.62
N PRO A 76 2.62 8.50 -3.93
CA PRO A 76 2.74 9.53 -2.90
C PRO A 76 1.57 9.54 -1.93
N ARG A 77 0.34 9.34 -2.42
CA ARG A 77 -0.87 9.32 -1.58
C ARG A 77 -0.87 8.13 -0.61
N LEU A 78 -0.35 6.97 -1.04
CA LEU A 78 -0.16 5.82 -0.18
C LEU A 78 0.80 6.14 0.98
N LEU A 79 1.91 6.81 0.68
CA LEU A 79 2.89 7.21 1.69
C LEU A 79 2.35 8.27 2.66
N GLU A 80 1.61 9.27 2.16
CA GLU A 80 0.93 10.27 3.00
C GLU A 80 -0.06 9.61 3.97
N LEU A 81 -0.84 8.65 3.47
CA LEU A 81 -1.82 7.93 4.27
C LEU A 81 -1.17 7.01 5.30
N TRP A 82 -0.04 6.40 4.96
CA TRP A 82 0.77 5.65 5.91
C TRP A 82 1.32 6.52 7.03
N ILE A 83 1.77 7.75 6.74
CA ILE A 83 2.19 8.70 7.77
C ILE A 83 1.02 9.01 8.72
N ASP A 84 -0.17 9.29 8.19
CA ASP A 84 -1.36 9.56 9.01
C ASP A 84 -1.75 8.32 9.84
N PHE A 85 -1.65 7.11 9.28
CA PHE A 85 -1.90 5.85 9.99
C PHE A 85 -0.96 5.65 11.19
N GLU A 86 0.36 5.85 11.01
CA GLU A 86 1.32 5.70 12.10
C GLU A 86 1.20 6.80 13.16
N LYS A 87 0.92 8.03 12.71
CA LYS A 87 0.65 9.17 13.60
C LYS A 87 -0.57 8.92 14.47
N ALA A 88 -1.64 8.35 13.91
CA ALA A 88 -2.84 8.01 14.68
C ALA A 88 -2.58 6.98 15.79
N ALA A 89 -1.57 6.11 15.64
CA ALA A 89 -1.14 5.17 16.67
C ALA A 89 -0.03 5.73 17.59
N GLY A 90 0.33 7.00 17.45
CA GLY A 90 1.37 7.65 18.25
C GLY A 90 2.76 7.04 18.06
N PHE A 91 3.03 6.39 16.93
CA PHE A 91 4.32 5.74 16.62
C PHE A 91 4.74 4.62 17.61
N THR A 92 3.79 4.01 18.31
CA THR A 92 4.04 3.04 19.39
C THR A 92 4.22 1.58 18.93
N GLY A 93 4.00 1.28 17.65
CA GLY A 93 3.90 -0.08 17.13
C GLY A 93 5.25 -0.77 16.93
N ASN A 94 5.69 -1.62 17.86
CA ASN A 94 6.86 -2.48 17.61
C ASN A 94 6.72 -3.94 18.09
N LYS A 95 5.62 -4.30 18.77
CA LYS A 95 5.47 -5.63 19.40
C LYS A 95 4.81 -6.68 18.50
N ALA A 96 3.81 -6.29 17.71
CA ALA A 96 3.12 -7.20 16.78
C ALA A 96 3.84 -7.26 15.42
N ARG A 97 3.65 -8.35 14.68
CA ARG A 97 4.32 -8.61 13.40
C ARG A 97 3.34 -9.20 12.40
N LEU A 98 3.46 -8.79 11.13
CA LEU A 98 2.71 -9.42 10.05
C LEU A 98 3.12 -10.88 9.86
N THR A 99 2.18 -11.71 9.39
CA THR A 99 2.45 -13.10 9.03
C THR A 99 3.58 -13.23 8.01
N CYS A 100 4.34 -14.32 8.11
CA CYS A 100 5.37 -14.69 7.13
C CYS A 100 4.87 -15.67 6.07
N ASN A 101 3.63 -16.15 6.17
CA ASN A 101 3.06 -17.13 5.25
C ASN A 101 3.03 -16.57 3.83
N HIS A 102 3.65 -17.26 2.87
CA HIS A 102 3.77 -16.83 1.46
C HIS A 102 4.52 -15.52 1.21
N ARG A 103 5.17 -14.93 2.22
CA ARG A 103 6.00 -13.74 2.06
C ARG A 103 7.05 -13.96 0.96
N PRO A 104 7.23 -13.02 0.01
CA PRO A 104 8.30 -13.12 -0.98
C PRO A 104 9.67 -13.28 -0.31
N GLU A 105 10.52 -14.14 -0.88
CA GLU A 105 11.82 -14.49 -0.28
C GLU A 105 12.75 -13.27 -0.21
N GLU A 106 12.64 -12.35 -1.16
CA GLU A 106 13.34 -11.06 -1.17
C GLU A 106 13.06 -10.25 0.11
N ILE A 107 11.81 -10.20 0.56
CA ILE A 107 11.41 -9.49 1.79
C ILE A 107 11.95 -10.21 3.02
N LYS A 108 11.87 -11.54 3.04
CA LYS A 108 12.45 -12.34 4.12
C LYS A 108 13.96 -12.11 4.25
N HIS A 109 14.68 -12.13 3.14
CA HIS A 109 16.12 -11.84 3.11
C HIS A 109 16.43 -10.41 3.55
N TRP A 110 15.71 -9.42 3.05
CA TRP A 110 15.90 -8.02 3.44
C TRP A 110 15.72 -7.79 4.94
N ILE A 111 14.66 -8.34 5.53
CA ILE A 111 14.43 -8.29 6.97
C ILE A 111 15.56 -8.97 7.73
N SER A 112 16.00 -10.15 7.30
CA SER A 112 17.08 -10.90 7.97
C SER A 112 18.44 -10.20 7.91
N ARG A 113 18.64 -9.29 6.95
CA ARG A 113 19.89 -8.52 6.75
C ARG A 113 19.82 -7.11 7.32
N GLY A 114 18.89 -6.86 8.24
CA GLY A 114 18.82 -5.60 8.98
C GLY A 114 18.13 -4.45 8.26
N ARG A 115 17.28 -4.73 7.25
CA ARG A 115 16.41 -3.72 6.61
C ARG A 115 17.15 -2.54 5.99
N ARG A 116 18.24 -2.85 5.31
CA ARG A 116 19.09 -1.86 4.64
C ARG A 116 18.36 -1.12 3.53
N TYR A 117 18.17 0.18 3.68
CA TYR A 117 17.53 1.06 2.68
C TYR A 117 18.45 1.39 1.50
N ASP A 118 19.75 1.42 1.74
CA ASP A 118 20.78 1.63 0.72
C ASP A 118 20.83 0.50 -0.32
N ARG A 119 20.28 -0.67 0.02
CA ARG A 119 20.31 -1.88 -0.79
C ARG A 119 19.00 -2.65 -0.71
N LEU A 120 17.98 -2.15 -1.39
CA LEU A 120 16.76 -2.92 -1.62
C LEU A 120 17.09 -4.21 -2.42
N PRO A 121 16.41 -5.34 -2.13
CA PRO A 121 16.58 -6.59 -2.86
C PRO A 121 16.37 -6.45 -4.36
N ILE A 122 17.16 -7.17 -5.13
CA ILE A 122 16.97 -7.33 -6.57
C ILE A 122 15.96 -8.48 -6.78
N VAL A 123 14.85 -8.18 -7.44
CA VAL A 123 13.86 -9.18 -7.84
C VAL A 123 14.37 -9.95 -9.05
N LYS A 124 14.56 -11.27 -8.90
CA LYS A 124 15.10 -12.12 -9.98
C LYS A 124 14.06 -12.50 -11.02
N SER A 125 12.82 -12.69 -10.58
CA SER A 125 11.68 -13.04 -11.43
C SER A 125 10.48 -12.26 -10.96
N LEU A 126 10.08 -11.28 -11.78
CA LEU A 126 9.02 -10.36 -11.42
C LEU A 126 7.66 -11.04 -11.34
N GLY A 127 7.37 -11.97 -12.24
CA GLY A 127 6.15 -12.79 -12.18
C GLY A 127 6.06 -13.61 -10.89
N HIS A 128 7.14 -14.28 -10.48
CA HIS A 128 7.14 -15.03 -9.21
C HIS A 128 6.98 -14.11 -8.00
N TYR A 129 7.65 -12.95 -8.01
CA TYR A 129 7.50 -11.95 -6.95
C TYR A 129 6.06 -11.44 -6.86
N ALA A 130 5.45 -11.07 -7.99
CA ALA A 130 4.07 -10.62 -8.08
C ALA A 130 3.10 -11.68 -7.54
N THR A 131 3.22 -12.94 -7.97
CA THR A 131 2.39 -14.05 -7.48
C THR A 131 2.55 -14.27 -5.98
N ALA A 132 3.79 -14.29 -5.47
CA ALA A 132 4.07 -14.46 -4.05
C ALA A 132 3.51 -13.28 -3.23
N TRP A 133 3.69 -12.05 -3.71
CA TRP A 133 3.19 -10.85 -3.07
C TRP A 133 1.67 -10.85 -2.96
N LYS A 134 0.96 -11.12 -4.07
CA LYS A 134 -0.51 -11.17 -4.10
C LYS A 134 -1.05 -12.22 -3.14
N LYS A 135 -0.42 -13.42 -3.12
CA LYS A 135 -0.79 -14.49 -2.19
C LYS A 135 -0.54 -14.10 -0.74
N TRP A 136 0.60 -13.49 -0.45
CA TRP A 136 0.95 -13.02 0.89
C TRP A 136 -0.03 -11.95 1.39
N TRP A 137 -0.31 -10.94 0.56
CA TRP A 137 -1.25 -9.87 0.86
C TRP A 137 -2.64 -10.41 1.16
N ALA A 138 -3.15 -11.33 0.33
CA ALA A 138 -4.45 -11.97 0.53
C ALA A 138 -4.57 -12.71 1.86
N THR A 139 -3.48 -13.32 2.38
CA THR A 139 -3.51 -14.01 3.68
C THR A 139 -3.75 -13.10 4.89
N MET A 140 -3.56 -11.79 4.72
CA MET A 140 -3.75 -10.80 5.77
C MET A 140 -5.10 -10.07 5.66
N GLN A 141 -5.87 -10.33 4.61
CA GLN A 141 -7.12 -9.64 4.36
C GLN A 141 -8.29 -10.35 5.02
N PRO A 142 -9.30 -9.59 5.48
CA PRO A 142 -10.59 -10.14 5.90
C PRO A 142 -11.19 -11.06 4.83
N GLN A 143 -11.92 -12.09 5.26
CA GLN A 143 -12.45 -13.12 4.37
C GLN A 143 -13.45 -12.53 3.36
N CYS A 144 -14.23 -11.52 3.76
CA CYS A 144 -15.17 -10.82 2.87
C CYS A 144 -14.52 -10.16 1.66
N ARG A 145 -13.20 -9.99 1.65
CA ARG A 145 -12.44 -9.43 0.53
C ARG A 145 -12.03 -10.47 -0.51
N GLN A 146 -12.12 -11.75 -0.18
CA GLN A 146 -11.72 -12.84 -1.06
C GLN A 146 -12.90 -13.20 -1.97
N PRO A 147 -12.73 -13.15 -3.30
CA PRO A 147 -13.77 -13.60 -4.23
C PRO A 147 -14.10 -15.08 -4.01
N GLU A 148 -15.32 -15.49 -4.33
CA GLU A 148 -15.72 -16.89 -4.26
C GLU A 148 -14.98 -17.70 -5.35
N GLY A 149 -14.16 -18.69 -4.93
CA GLY A 149 -13.24 -19.42 -5.81
C GLY A 149 -11.76 -19.10 -5.55
N ALA A 150 -10.86 -19.92 -6.09
CA ALA A 150 -9.41 -19.85 -5.81
C ALA A 150 -8.86 -18.41 -5.95
N ALA A 151 -8.09 -17.94 -4.95
CA ALA A 151 -7.40 -16.65 -4.85
C ALA A 151 -7.41 -15.77 -6.11
N GLN A 152 -8.57 -15.18 -6.41
CA GLN A 152 -8.72 -14.28 -7.55
C GLN A 152 -8.15 -12.91 -7.16
N TRP A 153 -7.43 -12.32 -8.11
CA TRP A 153 -6.88 -10.99 -8.04
C TRP A 153 -7.56 -10.12 -9.11
N PRO A 154 -7.93 -8.86 -8.82
CA PRO A 154 -7.76 -8.14 -7.55
C PRO A 154 -8.73 -8.59 -6.44
N LEU A 155 -8.43 -8.20 -5.21
CA LEU A 155 -9.32 -8.44 -4.05
C LEU A 155 -10.51 -7.48 -4.08
N LEU A 156 -11.61 -7.87 -3.43
CA LEU A 156 -12.79 -7.02 -3.33
C LEU A 156 -12.51 -5.82 -2.42
N LEU A 157 -13.00 -4.65 -2.82
CA LEU A 157 -12.92 -3.40 -2.07
C LEU A 157 -14.12 -3.27 -1.11
N VAL A 158 -14.28 -4.27 -0.24
CA VAL A 158 -15.35 -4.33 0.76
C VAL A 158 -14.74 -4.38 2.16
N ALA A 159 -15.26 -3.57 3.07
CA ALA A 159 -14.85 -3.62 4.46
C ALA A 159 -15.62 -4.74 5.19
N PRO A 160 -14.98 -5.50 6.09
CA PRO A 160 -15.68 -6.45 6.94
C PRO A 160 -16.67 -5.74 7.85
N GLU A 161 -17.79 -6.40 8.13
CA GLU A 161 -18.78 -5.92 9.11
C GLU A 161 -18.19 -5.83 10.50
N ASN A 162 -17.30 -6.77 10.86
CA ASN A 162 -16.61 -6.79 12.13
C ASN A 162 -15.22 -6.12 12.01
N PRO A 163 -14.99 -4.96 12.65
CA PRO A 163 -13.70 -4.26 12.58
C PRO A 163 -12.51 -5.06 13.13
N SER A 164 -12.75 -6.07 13.98
CA SER A 164 -11.67 -6.89 14.55
C SER A 164 -11.02 -7.82 13.52
N GLU A 165 -11.66 -8.08 12.38
CA GLU A 165 -11.05 -8.84 11.28
C GLU A 165 -9.83 -8.12 10.69
N TRP A 166 -9.77 -6.79 10.84
CA TRP A 166 -8.60 -6.01 10.44
C TRP A 166 -7.39 -6.19 11.36
N ASN A 167 -7.54 -6.77 12.55
CA ASN A 167 -6.46 -6.83 13.54
C ASN A 167 -5.20 -7.58 13.03
N ILE A 168 -5.37 -8.49 12.08
CA ILE A 168 -4.25 -9.24 11.46
C ILE A 168 -3.31 -8.30 10.70
N ILE A 169 -3.85 -7.25 10.08
CA ILE A 169 -3.10 -6.33 9.22
C ILE A 169 -2.98 -4.92 9.81
N ARG A 170 -3.80 -4.58 10.79
CA ARG A 170 -3.74 -3.33 11.58
C ARG A 170 -2.58 -3.38 12.57
N ILE A 171 -1.37 -3.52 12.04
CA ILE A 171 -0.12 -3.55 12.77
C ILE A 171 0.66 -2.29 12.42
N ASN A 172 1.04 -1.55 13.45
CA ASN A 172 1.79 -0.30 13.36
C ASN A 172 3.30 -0.51 13.50
N GLY A 173 4.02 0.51 13.08
CA GLY A 173 5.46 0.68 13.09
C GLY A 173 6.24 -0.30 12.22
N SER A 174 7.51 -0.51 12.56
CA SER A 174 8.51 -1.07 11.62
C SER A 174 8.30 -2.56 11.26
N ASN A 175 7.37 -3.24 11.94
CA ASN A 175 7.00 -4.64 11.68
C ASN A 175 5.62 -4.80 11.01
N GLY A 176 4.92 -3.69 10.79
CA GLY A 176 3.56 -3.63 10.32
C GLY A 176 3.44 -3.31 8.83
N LEU A 177 2.44 -2.50 8.49
CA LEU A 177 2.15 -2.08 7.10
C LEU A 177 3.33 -1.42 6.39
N PHE A 178 4.28 -0.86 7.14
CA PHE A 178 5.57 -0.44 6.60
C PHE A 178 6.26 -1.52 5.75
N ILE A 179 6.26 -2.79 6.18
CA ILE A 179 6.90 -3.87 5.40
C ILE A 179 6.16 -4.08 4.07
N ILE A 180 4.84 -3.88 4.04
CA ILE A 180 4.06 -3.97 2.81
C ILE A 180 4.47 -2.85 1.85
N ILE A 181 4.61 -1.62 2.34
CA ILE A 181 5.05 -0.48 1.52
C ILE A 181 6.46 -0.70 0.97
N VAL A 182 7.40 -1.19 1.78
CA VAL A 182 8.74 -1.58 1.28
C VAL A 182 8.64 -2.65 0.19
N SER A 183 7.78 -3.64 0.37
CA SER A 183 7.62 -4.70 -0.65
C SER A 183 7.01 -4.19 -1.95
N LEU A 184 6.15 -3.17 -1.90
CA LEU A 184 5.66 -2.46 -3.09
C LEU A 184 6.76 -1.61 -3.73
N ALA A 185 7.60 -0.95 -2.93
CA ALA A 185 8.76 -0.20 -3.42
C ALA A 185 9.74 -1.10 -4.19
N ILE A 186 10.02 -2.30 -3.66
CA ILE A 186 10.86 -3.31 -4.33
C ILE A 186 10.22 -3.74 -5.66
N TRP A 187 8.91 -3.97 -5.68
CA TRP A 187 8.19 -4.28 -6.92
C TRP A 187 8.29 -3.13 -7.92
N LEU A 188 8.06 -1.90 -7.46
CA LEU A 188 8.11 -0.70 -8.28
C LEU A 188 9.48 -0.47 -8.91
N GLN A 189 10.55 -0.72 -8.16
CA GLN A 189 11.92 -0.63 -8.66
C GLN A 189 12.23 -1.72 -9.70
N ALA A 190 11.65 -2.91 -9.54
CA ALA A 190 11.86 -4.05 -10.44
C ALA A 190 10.98 -4.01 -11.70
N ALA A 191 9.87 -3.27 -11.66
CA ALA A 191 8.93 -3.18 -12.77
C ALA A 191 9.55 -2.48 -13.98
N ASP A 192 9.69 -3.23 -15.07
CA ASP A 192 9.96 -2.68 -16.39
C ASP A 192 8.64 -2.29 -17.08
N ALA A 193 8.68 -1.99 -18.38
CA ALA A 193 7.53 -1.48 -19.10
C ALA A 193 6.50 -2.58 -19.51
N GLU A 194 6.60 -3.82 -19.01
CA GLU A 194 5.65 -4.88 -19.33
C GLU A 194 4.23 -4.58 -18.79
N LEU A 195 3.25 -4.50 -19.69
CA LEU A 195 1.91 -3.97 -19.40
C LEU A 195 1.17 -4.74 -18.29
N ASP A 196 1.22 -6.07 -18.29
CA ASP A 196 0.49 -6.90 -17.33
C ASP A 196 1.08 -6.78 -15.91
N VAL A 197 2.40 -6.72 -15.82
CA VAL A 197 3.12 -6.46 -14.57
C VAL A 197 2.76 -5.08 -14.01
N LEU A 198 2.71 -4.07 -14.88
CA LEU A 198 2.33 -2.71 -14.49
C LEU A 198 0.89 -2.66 -13.96
N LYS A 199 -0.02 -3.43 -14.57
CA LYS A 199 -1.41 -3.54 -14.12
C LYS A 199 -1.49 -4.15 -12.72
N ASP A 200 -0.88 -5.31 -12.51
CA ASP A 200 -0.87 -6.00 -11.21
C ASP A 200 -0.29 -5.12 -10.09
N LEU A 201 0.82 -4.44 -10.37
CA LEU A 201 1.45 -3.51 -9.43
C LEU A 201 0.55 -2.29 -9.13
N THR A 202 -0.11 -1.74 -10.16
CA THR A 202 -1.04 -0.62 -9.98
C THR A 202 -2.20 -1.02 -9.09
N GLU A 203 -2.81 -2.18 -9.36
CA GLU A 203 -3.89 -2.74 -8.53
C GLU A 203 -3.41 -2.99 -7.10
N ALA A 204 -2.17 -3.45 -6.91
CA ALA A 204 -1.61 -3.70 -5.58
C ALA A 204 -1.40 -2.41 -4.78
N ILE A 205 -0.93 -1.33 -5.42
CA ILE A 205 -0.78 -0.01 -4.81
C ILE A 205 -2.16 0.57 -4.46
N GLU A 206 -3.14 0.47 -5.35
CA GLU A 206 -4.50 0.93 -5.09
C GLU A 206 -5.18 0.15 -3.95
N ASP A 207 -5.00 -1.17 -3.90
CA ASP A 207 -5.54 -2.00 -2.82
C ASP A 207 -4.92 -1.65 -1.47
N ALA A 208 -3.59 -1.52 -1.42
CA ALA A 208 -2.88 -1.11 -0.20
C ALA A 208 -3.30 0.29 0.25
N HIS A 209 -3.50 1.22 -0.68
CA HIS A 209 -4.01 2.56 -0.38
C HIS A 209 -5.42 2.49 0.19
N TRP A 210 -6.31 1.70 -0.41
CA TRP A 210 -7.67 1.53 0.08
C TRP A 210 -7.70 0.91 1.49
N VAL A 211 -6.91 -0.14 1.75
CA VAL A 211 -6.79 -0.77 3.06
C VAL A 211 -6.27 0.22 4.10
N LEU A 212 -5.18 0.94 3.82
CA LEU A 212 -4.68 1.97 4.73
C LEU A 212 -5.72 3.05 5.01
N GLY A 213 -6.54 3.41 4.02
CA GLY A 213 -7.66 4.34 4.20
C GLY A 213 -8.73 3.81 5.14
N ALA A 214 -9.09 2.53 5.02
CA ALA A 214 -10.03 1.87 5.92
C ALA A 214 -9.48 1.75 7.37
N LEU A 215 -8.17 1.61 7.53
CA LEU A 215 -7.52 1.47 8.84
C LEU A 215 -7.21 2.80 9.52
N THR A 216 -7.12 3.89 8.76
CA THR A 216 -6.79 5.22 9.27
C THR A 216 -8.07 5.89 9.77
N PRO A 217 -8.13 6.32 11.04
CA PRO A 217 -9.28 7.07 11.54
C PRO A 217 -9.50 8.32 10.68
N SER A 218 -10.72 8.52 10.18
CA SER A 218 -11.07 9.73 9.44
C SER A 218 -10.77 10.96 10.30
N ARG A 219 -10.05 11.93 9.73
CA ARG A 219 -9.81 13.24 10.36
C ARG A 219 -11.13 13.97 10.68
N ALA A 220 -12.24 13.58 10.05
CA ALA A 220 -13.56 14.10 10.33
C ALA A 220 -14.27 13.26 11.41
N GLY A 221 -14.12 13.68 12.68
CA GLY A 221 -15.14 13.44 13.68
C GLY A 221 -14.88 12.30 14.66
N SER A 222 -13.94 12.50 15.59
CA SER A 222 -14.18 12.09 16.97
C SER A 222 -15.36 12.90 17.52
N LYS A 223 -16.59 12.45 17.24
CA LYS A 223 -17.84 12.89 17.88
C LYS A 223 -18.79 11.71 18.03
N ARG A 224 -18.58 10.97 19.11
CA ARG A 224 -19.63 10.55 20.06
C ARG A 224 -18.94 9.86 21.24
N ALA A 225 -18.33 10.67 22.11
CA ALA A 225 -18.42 10.37 23.53
C ALA A 225 -19.86 10.73 23.92
N ALA A 226 -20.63 9.73 24.34
CA ALA A 226 -21.90 9.97 25.01
C ALA A 226 -21.64 10.87 26.22
N PRO A 227 -22.46 11.90 26.49
CA PRO A 227 -22.36 12.64 27.74
C PRO A 227 -22.65 11.66 28.88
N SER A 228 -21.63 11.40 29.71
CA SER A 228 -21.84 10.84 31.04
C SER A 228 -22.78 11.78 31.78
N GLU A 229 -24.00 11.32 32.06
CA GLU A 229 -24.91 12.05 32.93
C GLU A 229 -24.25 12.29 34.29
N PRO A 230 -24.32 13.52 34.83
CA PRO A 230 -23.77 13.81 36.13
C PRO A 230 -24.59 13.11 37.22
N GLU A 231 -23.89 12.28 37.98
CA GLU A 231 -24.28 11.73 39.27
C GLU A 231 -24.84 12.85 40.17
N ARG A 232 -26.16 12.94 40.31
CA ARG A 232 -26.81 13.84 41.26
C ARG A 232 -27.29 13.04 42.46
N SER A 233 -26.39 12.92 43.42
CA SER A 233 -26.71 12.54 44.80
C SER A 233 -27.77 13.50 45.35
N ASN A 234 -28.92 12.96 45.78
CA ASN A 234 -29.66 13.58 46.87
C ASN A 234 -30.41 12.56 47.74
N LYS A 235 -30.12 12.64 49.04
CA LYS A 235 -30.67 11.84 50.14
C LYS A 235 -32.12 12.22 50.47
N LYS A 236 -32.75 11.29 51.22
CA LYS A 236 -33.99 11.34 52.05
C LYS A 236 -35.24 10.85 51.28
N THR A 237 -36.09 9.95 51.79
CA THR A 237 -36.41 9.62 53.19
C THR A 237 -37.26 8.33 53.27
N ARG A 238 -37.08 7.58 54.38
CA ARG A 238 -38.10 6.87 55.19
C ARG A 238 -38.98 5.76 54.55
N SER A 239 -38.77 4.55 55.08
CA SER A 239 -39.69 3.84 55.99
C SER A 239 -40.16 2.45 55.56
N SER A 240 -39.85 1.50 56.46
CA SER A 240 -40.67 0.37 56.90
C SER A 240 -40.52 -0.99 56.21
N LYS A 241 -40.02 -1.92 57.05
CA LYS A 241 -40.55 -3.27 57.37
C LYS A 241 -40.60 -4.25 56.18
N ARG A 242 -40.19 -5.52 56.32
CA ARG A 242 -40.14 -6.42 57.48
C ARG A 242 -39.46 -7.72 56.99
N THR A 243 -38.69 -8.37 57.87
CA THR A 243 -38.56 -9.85 58.06
C THR A 243 -38.12 -10.72 56.87
N ALA A 244 -37.33 -11.79 57.01
CA ALA A 244 -36.59 -12.43 58.09
C ALA A 244 -35.87 -13.65 57.48
N ALA A 245 -34.80 -14.10 58.16
CA ALA A 245 -34.29 -15.48 58.24
C ALA A 245 -33.76 -16.13 56.94
N ALA A 246 -32.44 -16.40 56.85
CA ALA A 246 -31.77 -17.64 57.32
C ALA A 246 -32.13 -18.86 56.43
N ALA A 247 -31.25 -19.77 56.03
CA ALA A 247 -29.91 -20.14 56.42
C ALA A 247 -29.32 -21.06 55.33
N ALA A 248 -27.99 -21.08 55.24
CA ALA A 248 -27.15 -22.27 55.26
C ALA A 248 -27.40 -23.43 54.27
N GLY A 249 -26.37 -23.67 53.45
CA GLY A 249 -25.64 -24.95 53.38
C GLY A 249 -26.40 -26.19 52.92
N LYS A 250 -26.19 -26.57 51.66
CA LYS A 250 -25.23 -27.60 51.22
C LYS A 250 -25.30 -27.74 49.71
#